data_AF-A0A061IY66-F1
#
_entry.id   AF-A0A061IY66-F1
#
_cell.length_a   1.000
_cell.length_b   1.000
_cell.length_c   1.000
_cell.angle_alpha   90.00
_cell.angle_beta   90.00
_cell.angle_gamma   90.00
#
_symmetry.space_group_name_H-M   'P 1'
#
loop_
_entity.id
_entity.type
_entity.pdbx_description
1 polymer ?
#
loop_
_entity_poly.entity_id
_entity_poly.type
_entity_poly.pdbx_seq_one_letter_code
_entity_poly.pdbx_strand_id
1 'polypeptide(L)'
;MDNTGGLRVGGKAAGHEPAGDDCATAPNGHARQQGPGSDGDEANGWRDNINDNNNHLVPTGLTNPFLGLHDHITRSYRLDQLLAVVRPEDVLLGRQEMKSGAFSFIRFETGPQFLAQNAKSSSVPRSSAATHNDCALVVAERLLAFPPHMRHFHTVCGRENVPCDFFADVDLPNETPASGEKLLLEMLNYLEVRLQGIGFHQPSFLVFTNEVPSADKVSYHVHARSLALPDKATEAEADAEEEEEDDDVNHNVGKDETLRKGLFQRKQSKQKETPAKKPKPRKIVAFQDYRVVKLLADEVNTTLGRNMVDEQCYRTNGMLRCAFSSKIVPSPNGGVVRPKGKQLVPMLKAQDAALQRRLNDMAAYLDTLSEAEILERTFGTRFVPVTESHRTDTVKDSSRSFKLIRARHVLGPKEAGAVEFDAYGNAVSVYLTEGAKWRRFKTVIDKLRRMPPRSAESYDVWVRVGLALHNFSNEDHVFEEWVRFSLKCPQKYSRESCRKKWQQFERNPDALNWRRGFNYLNSTVWRSLQRE
;
A
#
# COMPACT_ATOMS: atom_id res chain seq x y z
N MET A 1 32.27 -51.21 36.82
CA MET A 1 33.53 -50.47 36.73
C MET A 1 33.21 -49.02 37.07
N ASP A 2 33.21 -48.73 38.39
CA ASP A 2 33.99 -47.69 39.08
C ASP A 2 34.26 -46.38 38.31
N ASN A 3 34.14 -45.18 38.87
CA ASN A 3 33.72 -44.69 40.19
C ASN A 3 33.71 -43.15 40.14
N THR A 4 32.73 -42.55 40.82
CA THR A 4 32.82 -41.35 41.69
C THR A 4 33.41 -39.99 41.26
N GLY A 5 32.60 -38.96 41.55
CA GLY A 5 33.02 -37.68 42.16
C GLY A 5 32.10 -36.52 41.74
N GLY A 6 31.38 -35.78 42.58
CA GLY A 6 31.41 -35.61 44.03
C GLY A 6 31.10 -34.13 44.34
N LEU A 7 29.97 -33.89 45.04
CA LEU A 7 29.38 -32.61 45.47
C LEU A 7 30.29 -31.63 46.26
N ARG A 8 29.97 -30.31 46.24
CA ARG A 8 29.32 -29.48 47.33
C ARG A 8 29.43 -27.96 47.04
N VAL A 9 28.39 -27.11 47.12
CA VAL A 9 27.53 -26.56 48.21
C VAL A 9 28.04 -25.24 48.86
N GLY A 10 27.17 -24.20 48.85
CA GLY A 10 27.02 -23.13 49.88
C GLY A 10 27.57 -21.75 49.51
N GLY A 11 26.92 -20.58 49.76
CA GLY A 11 25.68 -20.20 50.45
C GLY A 11 25.24 -18.77 50.01
N LYS A 12 23.93 -18.43 50.05
CA LYS A 12 23.20 -17.56 51.05
C LYS A 12 23.92 -16.25 51.42
N ALA A 13 23.29 -15.09 51.67
CA ALA A 13 21.96 -14.50 51.51
C ALA A 13 22.02 -13.09 52.17
N ALA A 14 21.22 -12.12 51.70
CA ALA A 14 20.66 -10.93 52.39
C ALA A 14 20.50 -9.79 51.34
N GLY A 15 19.37 -9.09 51.15
CA GLY A 15 18.17 -8.92 51.95
C GLY A 15 17.99 -7.44 52.27
N HIS A 16 17.08 -6.74 51.60
CA HIS A 16 16.31 -5.62 52.18
C HIS A 16 15.21 -5.15 51.21
N GLU A 17 13.96 -5.34 51.62
CA GLU A 17 12.82 -4.48 51.24
C GLU A 17 12.94 -3.12 51.98
N PRO A 18 12.14 -2.13 51.60
CA PRO A 18 10.91 -1.96 52.38
C PRO A 18 9.65 -1.66 51.55
N ALA A 19 8.53 -2.08 52.11
CA ALA A 19 7.19 -1.64 51.81
C ALA A 19 6.94 -0.19 52.27
N GLY A 20 6.03 0.49 51.58
CA GLY A 20 5.46 1.77 51.97
C GLY A 20 4.21 2.04 51.13
N ASP A 21 3.06 1.62 51.65
CA ASP A 21 1.75 2.14 51.26
C ASP A 21 1.69 3.63 51.62
N ASP A 22 1.13 4.46 50.74
CA ASP A 22 0.25 5.55 51.18
C ASP A 22 -0.63 6.09 50.04
N CYS A 23 -1.91 6.14 50.34
CA CYS A 23 -2.97 6.83 49.61
C CYS A 23 -2.67 8.33 49.51
N ALA A 24 -2.76 8.91 48.31
CA ALA A 24 -3.17 10.31 48.17
C ALA A 24 -3.72 10.62 46.77
N THR A 25 -5.03 10.87 46.77
CA THR A 25 -5.83 11.62 45.78
C THR A 25 -5.11 12.81 45.14
N ALA A 26 -5.18 12.91 43.82
CA ALA A 26 -4.81 14.10 43.06
C ALA A 26 -5.86 15.21 43.27
N PRO A 27 -5.48 16.45 43.66
CA PRO A 27 -6.41 17.57 43.71
C PRO A 27 -6.48 18.27 42.35
N ASN A 28 -7.72 18.45 41.87
CA ASN A 28 -8.09 19.45 40.87
C ASN A 28 -7.67 20.85 41.35
N GLY A 29 -6.73 21.48 40.65
CA GLY A 29 -6.30 22.85 40.88
C GLY A 29 -6.61 23.74 39.68
N HIS A 30 -7.84 24.27 39.64
CA HIS A 30 -8.19 25.42 38.80
C HIS A 30 -7.42 26.66 39.27
N ALA A 31 -6.39 27.07 38.52
CA ALA A 31 -5.78 28.38 38.70
C ALA A 31 -6.53 29.41 37.84
N ARG A 32 -7.50 30.08 38.47
CA ARG A 32 -8.01 31.39 38.05
C ARG A 32 -6.88 32.42 38.17
N GLN A 33 -6.43 33.00 37.07
CA GLN A 33 -5.78 34.31 37.11
C GLN A 33 -6.85 35.39 36.93
N GLN A 34 -7.06 36.16 37.99
CA GLN A 34 -7.78 37.41 37.96
C GLN A 34 -6.93 38.45 37.24
N GLY A 35 -7.55 39.19 36.31
CA GLY A 35 -6.92 40.33 35.66
C GLY A 35 -7.03 41.61 36.49
N PRO A 36 -6.48 42.71 35.99
CA PRO A 36 -7.00 44.04 36.23
C PRO A 36 -7.79 44.55 35.02
N GLY A 37 -8.89 45.25 35.30
CA GLY A 37 -9.78 45.93 34.33
C GLY A 37 -9.03 46.95 33.46
N SER A 38 -9.48 47.13 32.22
CA SER A 38 -10.60 47.99 31.79
C SER A 38 -10.11 49.39 31.47
N ASP A 39 -10.39 49.78 30.23
CA ASP A 39 -10.59 51.12 29.64
C ASP A 39 -9.73 51.21 28.37
N GLY A 40 -10.23 51.38 27.16
CA GLY A 40 -11.56 51.58 26.57
C GLY A 40 -11.35 51.66 25.05
N ASP A 41 -12.42 51.50 24.29
CA ASP A 41 -12.67 52.01 22.93
C ASP A 41 -11.55 52.02 21.88
N GLU A 42 -11.69 51.18 20.84
CA GLU A 42 -12.09 51.64 19.50
C GLU A 42 -11.98 50.48 18.48
N ALA A 43 -13.08 50.28 17.77
CA ALA A 43 -13.17 49.40 16.61
C ALA A 43 -12.48 50.05 15.41
N ASN A 44 -11.65 49.28 14.69
CA ASN A 44 -11.32 49.42 13.25
C ASN A 44 -10.46 48.19 12.89
N GLY A 45 -10.86 47.27 12.01
CA GLY A 45 -11.16 47.54 10.61
C GLY A 45 -9.86 47.56 9.78
N TRP A 46 -9.14 46.43 9.67
CA TRP A 46 -7.98 46.31 8.78
C TRP A 46 -8.26 45.28 7.68
N ARG A 47 -9.05 45.72 6.71
CA ARG A 47 -8.92 45.29 5.31
C ARG A 47 -8.43 46.51 4.55
N ASP A 48 -7.24 46.43 3.97
CA ASP A 48 -6.86 47.11 2.74
C ASP A 48 -5.68 46.35 2.14
N ASN A 49 -5.86 45.72 0.98
CA ASN A 49 -5.59 46.31 -0.34
C ASN A 49 -4.12 46.71 -0.48
N ILE A 50 -3.30 45.78 -0.93
CA ILE A 50 -2.01 46.09 -1.55
C ILE A 50 -2.08 45.51 -2.96
N ASN A 51 -2.35 46.40 -3.91
CA ASN A 51 -2.13 46.17 -5.33
C ASN A 51 -0.92 47.01 -5.75
N ASP A 52 0.07 46.30 -6.28
CA ASP A 52 1.14 46.67 -7.21
C ASP A 52 1.45 48.16 -7.47
N ASN A 53 2.70 48.55 -7.18
CA ASN A 53 3.67 48.89 -8.22
C ASN A 53 4.97 49.36 -7.58
N ASN A 54 5.95 48.47 -7.47
CA ASN A 54 7.35 48.88 -7.39
C ASN A 54 8.20 47.84 -8.10
N ASN A 55 8.54 48.17 -9.36
CA ASN A 55 9.59 47.51 -10.13
C ASN A 55 10.95 47.80 -9.50
N HIS A 56 11.25 47.11 -8.40
CA HIS A 56 12.62 46.81 -8.04
C HIS A 56 13.00 45.52 -8.73
N LEU A 57 14.14 45.54 -9.45
CA LEU A 57 14.83 44.36 -9.95
C LEU A 57 15.12 43.41 -8.77
N VAL A 58 14.18 42.51 -8.50
CA VAL A 58 14.36 41.40 -7.56
C VAL A 58 15.45 40.50 -8.16
N PRO A 59 16.47 40.10 -7.38
CA PRO A 59 17.47 39.15 -7.85
C PRO A 59 16.76 37.92 -8.40
N THR A 60 16.94 37.63 -9.70
CA THR A 60 16.56 36.36 -10.30
C THR A 60 17.14 35.24 -9.45
N GLY A 61 16.33 34.48 -8.72
CA GLY A 61 16.80 33.18 -8.21
C GLY A 61 16.21 32.57 -6.95
N LEU A 62 15.26 33.19 -6.25
CA LEU A 62 14.57 32.51 -5.12
C LEU A 62 13.06 32.59 -5.30
N THR A 63 12.55 31.92 -6.34
CA THR A 63 11.13 31.59 -6.41
C THR A 63 10.78 30.73 -5.19
N ASN A 64 9.71 31.11 -4.47
CA ASN A 64 9.22 30.33 -3.34
C ASN A 64 9.03 28.87 -3.80
N PRO A 65 9.75 27.88 -3.23
CA PRO A 65 9.66 26.49 -3.70
C PRO A 65 8.28 25.88 -3.45
N PHE A 66 7.47 26.53 -2.61
CA PHE A 66 6.08 26.16 -2.33
C PHE A 66 5.05 26.97 -3.12
N LEU A 67 5.46 27.80 -4.09
CA LEU A 67 4.52 28.55 -4.92
C LEU A 67 3.58 27.58 -5.65
N GLY A 68 2.27 27.69 -5.38
CA GLY A 68 1.26 26.78 -5.92
C GLY A 68 1.18 25.41 -5.23
N LEU A 69 1.93 25.19 -4.15
CA LEU A 69 1.87 23.97 -3.33
C LEU A 69 1.22 24.19 -1.96
N HIS A 70 1.22 25.41 -1.41
CA HIS A 70 0.74 25.67 -0.04
C HIS A 70 -0.67 25.14 0.22
N ASP A 71 -1.57 25.31 -0.75
CA ASP A 71 -2.96 24.87 -0.63
C ASP A 71 -3.11 23.33 -0.72
N HIS A 72 -2.05 22.63 -1.14
CA HIS A 72 -2.03 21.17 -1.34
C HIS A 72 -1.06 20.46 -0.39
N ILE A 73 -0.48 21.17 0.57
CA ILE A 73 0.46 20.57 1.53
C ILE A 73 -0.20 20.45 2.90
N THR A 74 -0.20 19.23 3.42
CA THR A 74 -0.48 18.98 4.84
C THR A 74 0.78 18.44 5.51
N ARG A 75 1.13 18.95 6.69
CA ARG A 75 2.29 18.50 7.47
C ARG A 75 1.83 17.94 8.82
N SER A 76 2.43 16.84 9.25
CA SER A 76 2.26 16.30 10.61
C SER A 76 3.54 15.61 11.10
N TYR A 77 3.77 15.59 12.41
CA TYR A 77 4.80 14.74 13.03
C TYR A 77 4.33 13.30 13.24
N ARG A 78 3.06 13.01 12.92
CA ARG A 78 2.42 11.72 13.09
C ARG A 78 1.99 11.19 11.73
N LEU A 79 2.71 10.17 11.24
CA LEU A 79 2.43 9.55 9.95
C LEU A 79 1.00 8.99 9.90
N ASP A 80 0.50 8.42 11.00
CA ASP A 80 -0.84 7.85 11.10
C ASP A 80 -1.95 8.89 10.85
N GLN A 81 -1.74 10.15 11.24
CA GLN A 81 -2.70 11.22 10.97
C GLN A 81 -2.79 11.55 9.48
N LEU A 82 -1.66 11.52 8.76
CA LEU A 82 -1.67 11.73 7.31
C LEU A 82 -2.26 10.51 6.60
N LEU A 83 -1.92 9.30 7.04
CA LEU A 83 -2.42 8.05 6.46
C LEU A 83 -3.95 7.92 6.58
N ALA A 84 -4.57 8.53 7.59
CA ALA A 84 -6.03 8.52 7.76
C ALA A 84 -6.78 9.28 6.65
N VAL A 85 -6.11 10.20 5.95
CA VAL A 85 -6.74 11.08 4.93
C VAL A 85 -6.07 10.99 3.56
N VAL A 86 -4.98 10.24 3.43
CA VAL A 86 -4.20 10.13 2.20
C VAL A 86 -4.92 9.27 1.16
N ARG A 87 -4.80 9.67 -0.10
CA ARG A 87 -5.28 8.89 -1.25
C ARG A 87 -4.13 8.10 -1.90
N PRO A 88 -4.43 7.08 -2.73
CA PRO A 88 -3.40 6.38 -3.48
C PRO A 88 -2.56 7.29 -4.38
N GLU A 89 -3.18 8.30 -4.98
CA GLU A 89 -2.52 9.26 -5.87
C GLU A 89 -1.64 10.28 -5.16
N ASP A 90 -1.77 10.46 -3.83
CA ASP A 90 -1.03 11.44 -3.04
C ASP A 90 0.46 11.05 -2.84
N VAL A 91 1.33 12.06 -2.87
CA VAL A 91 2.77 11.88 -2.56
C VAL A 91 3.01 12.13 -1.08
N LEU A 92 3.60 11.16 -0.39
CA LEU A 92 4.00 11.28 1.01
C LEU A 92 5.51 11.29 1.15
N LEU A 93 6.03 12.30 1.86
CA LEU A 93 7.45 12.44 2.16
C LEU A 93 7.67 12.57 3.67
N GLY A 94 8.79 12.05 4.17
CA GLY A 94 9.35 12.37 5.47
C GLY A 94 10.54 13.31 5.33
N ARG A 95 10.65 14.30 6.20
CA ARG A 95 11.82 15.15 6.36
C ARG A 95 12.38 14.96 7.76
N GLN A 96 13.65 14.57 7.84
CA GLN A 96 14.33 14.44 9.11
C GLN A 96 14.74 15.81 9.65
N GLU A 97 14.30 16.14 10.86
CA GLU A 97 14.64 17.40 11.53
C GLU A 97 16.06 17.33 12.09
N MET A 98 16.92 18.28 11.70
CA MET A 98 18.33 18.26 12.08
C MET A 98 18.55 18.32 13.60
N LYS A 99 17.67 19.03 14.32
CA LYS A 99 17.83 19.25 15.77
C LYS A 99 17.38 18.06 16.62
N SER A 100 16.33 17.37 16.22
CA SER A 100 15.72 16.29 17.02
C SER A 100 15.96 14.90 16.46
N GLY A 101 16.40 14.79 15.20
CA GLY A 101 16.44 13.52 14.46
C GLY A 101 15.05 12.96 14.12
N ALA A 102 13.98 13.59 14.62
CA ALA A 102 12.59 13.19 14.39
C ALA A 102 12.17 13.47 12.94
N PHE A 103 11.21 12.71 12.44
CA PHE A 103 10.63 12.95 11.13
C PHE A 103 9.41 13.86 11.24
N SER A 104 9.33 14.84 10.34
CA SER A 104 8.08 15.49 9.98
C SER A 104 7.61 14.95 8.64
N PHE A 105 6.35 14.58 8.54
CA PHE A 105 5.75 14.02 7.34
C PHE A 105 4.98 15.11 6.59
N ILE A 106 5.06 15.06 5.27
CA ILE A 106 4.49 16.03 4.34
C ILE A 106 3.66 15.22 3.34
N ARG A 107 2.37 15.53 3.26
CA ARG A 107 1.47 15.05 2.23
C ARG A 107 1.33 16.14 1.18
N PHE A 108 1.57 15.77 -0.07
CA PHE A 108 1.14 16.56 -1.22
C PHE A 108 -0.15 15.95 -1.74
N GLU A 109 -1.24 16.72 -1.62
CA GLU A 109 -2.51 16.37 -2.22
C GLU A 109 -2.39 16.55 -3.74
N THR A 110 -2.26 15.43 -4.44
CA THR A 110 -2.01 15.42 -5.88
C THR A 110 -3.29 14.99 -6.59
N GLY A 111 -3.77 15.83 -7.50
CA GLY A 111 -5.01 15.61 -8.23
C GLY A 111 -5.20 16.62 -9.36
N PRO A 112 -6.35 16.59 -10.05
CA PRO A 112 -6.59 17.47 -11.19
C PRO A 112 -6.47 18.97 -10.85
N GLN A 113 -6.92 19.37 -9.65
CA GLN A 113 -6.80 20.76 -9.18
C GLN A 113 -5.34 21.16 -8.94
N PHE A 114 -4.54 20.28 -8.34
CA PHE A 114 -3.10 20.48 -8.12
C PHE A 114 -2.38 20.76 -9.45
N LEU A 115 -2.65 19.95 -10.47
CA LEU A 115 -2.06 20.15 -11.80
C LEU A 115 -2.55 21.44 -12.46
N ALA A 116 -3.86 21.74 -12.40
CA ALA A 116 -4.41 22.93 -13.01
C ALA A 116 -3.80 24.23 -12.44
N GLN A 117 -3.54 24.25 -11.13
CA GLN A 117 -2.89 25.38 -10.47
C GLN A 117 -1.38 25.44 -10.81
N ASN A 118 -0.71 24.30 -10.88
CA ASN A 118 0.73 24.27 -11.18
C ASN A 118 1.06 24.46 -12.66
N ALA A 119 0.15 24.15 -13.58
CA ALA A 119 0.32 24.35 -15.01
C ALA A 119 0.69 25.81 -15.35
N LYS A 120 0.10 26.79 -14.66
CA LYS A 120 0.34 28.22 -14.91
C LYS A 120 1.67 28.75 -14.35
N SER A 121 2.31 27.99 -13.47
CA SER A 121 3.44 28.44 -12.65
C SER A 121 4.80 27.90 -13.11
N SER A 122 4.84 27.03 -14.12
CA SER A 122 6.10 26.57 -14.70
C SER A 122 6.64 27.61 -15.69
N SER A 123 7.72 28.29 -15.30
CA SER A 123 8.44 29.27 -16.11
C SER A 123 9.47 28.63 -17.06
N VAL A 124 9.56 27.29 -17.10
CA VAL A 124 10.48 26.57 -17.98
C VAL A 124 9.87 26.48 -19.37
N PRO A 125 10.58 26.90 -20.45
CA PRO A 125 10.12 26.72 -21.82
C PRO A 125 9.79 25.25 -22.05
N ARG A 126 8.51 24.96 -22.23
CA ARG A 126 7.99 23.61 -22.37
C ARG A 126 8.53 23.00 -23.65
N SER A 127 9.30 21.92 -23.56
CA SER A 127 9.56 21.11 -24.76
C SER A 127 8.21 20.57 -25.24
N SER A 128 7.94 20.69 -26.54
CA SER A 128 6.62 20.53 -27.14
C SER A 128 6.07 19.09 -27.17
N ALA A 129 6.62 18.15 -26.39
CA ALA A 129 6.37 16.72 -26.56
C ALA A 129 5.66 16.02 -25.38
N ALA A 130 5.64 16.57 -24.17
CA ALA A 130 4.92 15.96 -23.06
C ALA A 130 4.34 17.01 -22.11
N THR A 131 3.01 17.18 -22.13
CA THR A 131 2.30 17.81 -21.01
C THR A 131 2.52 16.92 -19.79
N HIS A 132 3.31 17.37 -18.82
CA HIS A 132 3.48 16.66 -17.55
C HIS A 132 2.17 16.70 -16.76
N ASN A 133 1.27 15.80 -17.11
CA ASN A 133 0.07 15.48 -16.36
C ASN A 133 0.39 14.56 -15.17
N ASP A 134 1.65 14.56 -14.72
CA ASP A 134 2.17 13.72 -13.67
C ASP A 134 2.43 14.59 -12.43
N CYS A 135 1.54 14.48 -11.44
CA CYS A 135 1.65 15.24 -10.21
C CYS A 135 2.94 14.94 -9.45
N ALA A 136 3.44 13.70 -9.50
CA ALA A 136 4.62 13.31 -8.76
C ALA A 136 5.87 13.95 -9.36
N LEU A 137 5.93 14.09 -10.69
CA LEU A 137 7.01 14.82 -11.33
C LEU A 137 7.00 16.30 -10.95
N VAL A 138 5.82 16.94 -10.93
CA VAL A 138 5.69 18.33 -10.45
C VAL A 138 6.19 18.44 -9.01
N VAL A 139 5.83 17.52 -8.12
CA VAL A 139 6.37 17.49 -6.76
C VAL A 139 7.90 17.38 -6.78
N ALA A 140 8.46 16.46 -7.58
CA ALA A 140 9.91 16.29 -7.69
C ALA A 140 10.62 17.58 -8.16
N GLU A 141 10.12 18.24 -9.21
CA GLU A 141 10.65 19.53 -9.67
C GLU A 141 10.69 20.59 -8.56
N ARG A 142 9.63 20.65 -7.73
CA ARG A 142 9.55 21.59 -6.61
C ARG A 142 10.49 21.25 -5.49
N LEU A 143 10.68 19.97 -5.17
CA LEU A 143 11.67 19.53 -4.19
C LEU A 143 13.09 19.92 -4.63
N LEU A 144 13.36 19.88 -5.94
CA LEU A 144 14.63 20.33 -6.51
C LEU A 144 14.80 21.85 -6.53
N ALA A 145 13.74 22.64 -6.30
CA ALA A 145 13.85 24.10 -6.16
C ALA A 145 14.35 24.53 -4.77
N PHE A 146 14.29 23.66 -3.75
CA PHE A 146 14.84 23.97 -2.42
C PHE A 146 16.35 24.20 -2.50
N PRO A 147 16.97 24.98 -1.60
CA PRO A 147 18.43 25.02 -1.49
C PRO A 147 19.01 23.61 -1.22
N PRO A 148 20.19 23.24 -1.76
CA PRO A 148 20.74 21.89 -1.63
C PRO A 148 20.80 21.34 -0.19
N HIS A 149 21.15 22.18 0.79
CA HIS A 149 21.22 21.81 2.21
C HIS A 149 19.84 21.50 2.84
N MET A 150 18.74 21.80 2.15
CA MET A 150 17.37 21.50 2.60
C MET A 150 16.76 20.29 1.87
N ARG A 151 17.46 19.69 0.90
CA ARG A 151 16.92 18.63 0.04
C ARG A 151 16.97 17.22 0.67
N HIS A 152 16.89 17.13 1.99
CA HIS A 152 16.91 15.86 2.72
C HIS A 152 15.50 15.32 2.90
N PHE A 153 14.98 14.72 1.82
CA PHE A 153 13.65 14.13 1.79
C PHE A 153 13.73 12.61 1.77
N HIS A 154 12.77 11.99 2.43
CA HIS A 154 12.53 10.56 2.39
C HIS A 154 11.16 10.35 1.79
N THR A 155 10.99 9.35 0.95
CA THR A 155 9.74 8.95 0.34
C THR A 155 9.07 7.94 1.26
N VAL A 156 7.75 7.98 1.40
CA VAL A 156 7.00 6.89 2.05
C VAL A 156 6.50 5.96 0.95
N CYS A 157 7.33 5.00 0.58
CA CYS A 157 7.06 4.08 -0.52
C CYS A 157 6.35 2.80 -0.05
N GLY A 158 5.72 2.09 -0.99
CA GLY A 158 5.13 0.78 -0.70
C GLY A 158 3.99 0.82 0.33
N ARG A 159 3.06 1.77 0.19
CA ARG A 159 1.86 1.84 1.02
C ARG A 159 0.85 0.77 0.59
N GLU A 160 0.01 0.31 1.53
CA GLU A 160 -1.08 -0.60 1.19
C GLU A 160 -2.03 0.01 0.14
N ASN A 161 -2.42 -0.79 -0.86
CA ASN A 161 -3.29 -0.38 -1.98
C ASN A 161 -2.76 0.79 -2.83
N VAL A 162 -1.44 1.01 -2.83
CA VAL A 162 -0.80 2.02 -3.68
C VAL A 162 0.11 1.32 -4.69
N PRO A 163 -0.17 1.45 -5.99
CA PRO A 163 0.69 0.87 -7.02
C PRO A 163 2.14 1.33 -6.88
N CYS A 164 3.07 0.42 -7.06
CA CYS A 164 4.49 0.67 -6.86
C CYS A 164 5.38 -0.05 -7.87
N ASP A 165 6.60 0.45 -8.00
CA ASP A 165 7.68 -0.25 -8.69
C ASP A 165 8.24 -1.36 -7.78
N PHE A 166 9.06 -2.25 -8.32
CA PHE A 166 9.85 -3.11 -7.45
C PHE A 166 10.84 -2.24 -6.67
N PHE A 167 10.96 -2.48 -5.36
CA PHE A 167 11.98 -1.87 -4.52
C PHE A 167 12.48 -2.89 -3.50
N ALA A 168 13.78 -2.85 -3.22
CA ALA A 168 14.43 -3.72 -2.23
C ALA A 168 15.54 -2.95 -1.51
N ASP A 169 15.68 -3.20 -0.21
CA ASP A 169 16.86 -2.82 0.57
C ASP A 169 17.69 -4.08 0.73
N VAL A 170 18.88 -4.07 0.15
CA VAL A 170 19.77 -5.21 0.15
C VAL A 170 20.80 -4.94 1.23
N ASP A 171 20.70 -5.67 2.33
CA ASP A 171 21.57 -5.52 3.50
C ASP A 171 22.40 -6.79 3.69
N LEU A 172 23.71 -6.66 3.52
CA LEU A 172 24.66 -7.76 3.52
C LEU A 172 25.66 -7.59 4.67
N PRO A 173 25.29 -7.96 5.91
CA PRO A 173 26.19 -7.87 7.05
C PRO A 173 27.34 -8.87 6.88
N ASN A 174 28.55 -8.46 7.27
CA ASN A 174 29.78 -9.28 7.20
C ASN A 174 30.23 -9.69 5.79
N GLU A 175 29.64 -9.13 4.73
CA GLU A 175 30.11 -9.35 3.36
C GLU A 175 31.18 -8.32 2.97
N THR A 176 32.14 -8.73 2.15
CA THR A 176 33.10 -7.79 1.54
C THR A 176 32.46 -7.07 0.35
N PRO A 177 32.95 -5.88 -0.06
CA PRO A 177 32.43 -5.19 -1.24
C PRO A 177 32.40 -6.08 -2.50
N ALA A 178 33.47 -6.84 -2.77
CA ALA A 178 33.54 -7.74 -3.92
C ALA A 178 32.50 -8.88 -3.85
N SER A 179 32.31 -9.48 -2.67
CA SER A 179 31.27 -10.51 -2.46
C SER A 179 29.86 -9.92 -2.60
N GLY A 180 29.64 -8.73 -2.04
CA GLY A 180 28.38 -8.02 -2.14
C GLY A 180 28.02 -7.63 -3.57
N GLU A 181 28.99 -7.21 -4.38
CA GLU A 181 28.79 -6.95 -5.82
C GLU A 181 28.37 -8.21 -6.58
N LYS A 182 28.99 -9.35 -6.29
CA LYS A 182 28.60 -10.63 -6.89
C LYS A 182 27.16 -11.01 -6.56
N LEU A 183 26.77 -10.89 -5.28
CA LEU A 183 25.41 -11.16 -4.82
C LEU A 183 24.38 -10.22 -5.45
N LEU A 184 24.72 -8.93 -5.54
CA LEU A 184 23.88 -7.95 -6.23
C LEU A 184 23.70 -8.32 -7.71
N LEU A 185 24.77 -8.72 -8.40
CA LEU A 185 24.69 -9.14 -9.79
C LEU A 185 23.81 -10.39 -9.96
N GLU A 186 23.93 -11.40 -9.08
CA GLU A 186 23.08 -12.58 -9.07
C GLU A 186 21.59 -12.20 -8.89
N MET A 187 21.29 -11.32 -7.94
CA MET A 187 19.94 -10.79 -7.73
C MET A 187 19.40 -10.03 -8.96
N LEU A 188 20.21 -9.16 -9.58
CA LEU A 188 19.81 -8.40 -10.77
C LEU A 188 19.54 -9.33 -11.96
N ASN A 189 20.40 -10.32 -12.18
CA ASN A 189 20.22 -11.33 -13.24
C ASN A 189 18.90 -12.10 -13.05
N TYR A 190 18.63 -12.52 -11.81
CA TYR A 190 17.40 -13.23 -11.49
C TYR A 190 16.16 -12.35 -11.70
N LEU A 191 16.17 -11.11 -11.17
CA LEU A 191 15.07 -10.18 -11.30
C LEU A 191 14.79 -9.79 -12.75
N GLU A 192 15.82 -9.65 -13.59
CA GLU A 192 15.62 -9.31 -15.01
C GLU A 192 14.76 -10.35 -15.74
N VAL A 193 15.09 -11.63 -15.57
CA VAL A 193 14.32 -12.73 -16.16
C VAL A 193 12.95 -12.82 -15.49
N ARG A 194 12.92 -12.73 -14.15
CA ARG A 194 11.71 -12.98 -13.37
C ARG A 194 10.65 -11.92 -13.57
N LEU A 195 11.04 -10.64 -13.57
CA LEU A 195 10.14 -9.52 -13.81
C LEU A 195 9.53 -9.61 -15.21
N GLN A 196 10.31 -9.96 -16.23
CA GLN A 196 9.78 -10.21 -17.58
C GLN A 196 8.73 -11.34 -17.58
N GLY A 197 9.04 -12.45 -16.89
CA GLY A 197 8.13 -13.58 -16.78
C GLY A 197 6.79 -13.29 -16.09
N ILE A 198 6.69 -12.21 -15.30
CA ILE A 198 5.43 -11.77 -14.67
C ILE A 198 4.81 -10.55 -15.35
N GLY A 199 5.32 -10.15 -16.52
CA GLY A 199 4.71 -9.13 -17.37
C GLY A 199 5.35 -7.74 -17.33
N PHE A 200 6.53 -7.57 -16.71
CA PHE A 200 7.32 -6.36 -16.93
C PHE A 200 7.90 -6.38 -18.35
N HIS A 201 7.75 -5.26 -19.04
CA HIS A 201 8.42 -5.04 -20.33
C HIS A 201 9.70 -4.25 -20.06
N GLN A 202 10.83 -4.75 -20.58
CA GLN A 202 12.16 -4.15 -20.47
C GLN A 202 12.44 -3.57 -19.07
N PRO A 203 12.61 -4.43 -18.04
CA PRO A 203 12.85 -3.95 -16.68
C PRO A 203 14.06 -3.02 -16.62
N SER A 204 13.84 -1.79 -16.20
CA SER A 204 14.89 -0.79 -15.97
C SER A 204 15.25 -0.77 -14.49
N PHE A 205 16.52 -1.01 -14.20
CA PHE A 205 17.03 -1.04 -12.83
C PHE A 205 17.74 0.27 -12.46
N LEU A 206 17.49 0.74 -11.26
CA LEU A 206 18.31 1.75 -10.59
C LEU A 206 18.91 1.14 -9.33
N VAL A 207 20.22 1.29 -9.18
CA VAL A 207 20.98 0.82 -8.02
C VAL A 207 21.60 2.01 -7.32
N PHE A 208 21.31 2.16 -6.03
CA PHE A 208 21.93 3.16 -5.18
C PHE A 208 22.75 2.50 -4.08
N THR A 209 23.81 3.20 -3.65
CA THR A 209 24.67 2.82 -2.52
C THR A 209 24.89 4.02 -1.62
N ASN A 210 25.40 3.79 -0.41
CA ASN A 210 25.82 4.87 0.47
C ASN A 210 27.10 5.51 -0.08
N GLU A 211 27.15 6.84 -0.13
CA GLU A 211 28.32 7.62 -0.57
C GLU A 211 29.57 7.23 0.23
N VAL A 212 29.38 7.00 1.53
CA VAL A 212 30.40 6.44 2.41
C VAL A 212 29.93 5.04 2.80
N PRO A 213 30.59 3.97 2.32
CA PRO A 213 30.27 2.62 2.72
C PRO A 213 30.36 2.44 4.23
N SER A 214 29.44 1.65 4.80
CA SER A 214 29.56 1.23 6.20
C SER A 214 30.72 0.25 6.34
N ALA A 215 31.47 0.34 7.43
CA ALA A 215 32.52 -0.63 7.73
C ALA A 215 31.95 -2.02 8.06
N ASP A 216 30.72 -2.07 8.59
CA ASP A 216 30.13 -3.28 9.16
C ASP A 216 29.21 -4.03 8.18
N LYS A 217 28.77 -3.36 7.11
CA LYS A 217 27.85 -3.95 6.13
C LYS A 217 27.99 -3.34 4.74
N VAL A 218 27.74 -4.16 3.73
CA VAL A 218 27.49 -3.71 2.35
C VAL A 218 25.99 -3.55 2.18
N SER A 219 25.55 -2.41 1.64
CA SER A 219 24.13 -2.12 1.47
C SER A 219 23.82 -1.49 0.12
N TYR A 220 22.75 -1.93 -0.53
CA TYR A 220 22.28 -1.39 -1.79
C TYR A 220 20.77 -1.13 -1.76
N HIS A 221 20.32 -0.07 -2.43
CA HIS A 221 18.91 0.10 -2.73
C HIS A 221 18.68 -0.21 -4.21
N VAL A 222 17.85 -1.21 -4.47
CA VAL A 222 17.49 -1.62 -5.82
C VAL A 222 16.06 -1.18 -6.12
N HIS A 223 15.87 -0.56 -7.27
CA HIS A 223 14.55 -0.22 -7.82
C HIS A 223 14.44 -0.81 -9.23
N ALA A 224 13.28 -1.37 -9.58
CA ALA A 224 13.01 -1.82 -10.94
C ALA A 224 11.66 -1.34 -11.45
N ARG A 225 11.66 -0.72 -12.62
CA ARG A 225 10.48 -0.12 -13.28
C ARG A 225 10.32 -0.72 -14.67
N SER A 226 9.10 -1.08 -15.05
CA SER A 226 8.81 -1.49 -16.43
C SER A 226 8.85 -0.28 -17.37
N LEU A 227 9.60 -0.39 -18.46
CA LEU A 227 9.60 0.60 -19.54
C LEU A 227 8.46 0.25 -20.51
N ALA A 228 7.51 1.17 -20.65
CA ALA A 228 6.32 0.96 -21.47
C ALA A 228 6.64 1.16 -22.97
N LEU A 229 7.37 0.23 -23.57
CA LEU A 229 7.47 0.11 -25.03
C LEU A 229 7.34 -1.35 -25.46
N PRO A 230 6.12 -1.88 -25.59
CA PRO A 230 5.91 -3.09 -26.37
C PRO A 230 6.09 -2.77 -27.85
N ASP A 231 6.84 -3.63 -28.53
CA ASP A 231 6.83 -3.73 -29.98
C ASP A 231 5.42 -4.11 -30.46
N LYS A 232 5.04 -3.70 -31.67
CA LYS A 232 3.71 -3.99 -32.26
C LYS A 232 3.31 -5.47 -32.26
N ALA A 233 4.25 -6.38 -32.07
CA ALA A 233 4.01 -7.83 -32.05
C ALA A 233 3.35 -8.33 -30.75
N THR A 234 3.61 -7.70 -29.60
CA THR A 234 3.07 -8.14 -28.28
C THR A 234 1.65 -7.62 -28.00
N GLU A 235 1.16 -6.64 -28.75
CA GLU A 235 -0.20 -6.10 -28.60
C GLU A 235 -1.28 -7.15 -28.97
N ALA A 236 -0.97 -8.10 -29.85
CA ALA A 236 -1.91 -9.13 -30.29
C ALA A 236 -2.19 -10.22 -29.23
N GLU A 237 -1.22 -10.50 -28.34
CA GLU A 237 -1.38 -11.48 -27.25
C GLU A 237 -2.04 -10.85 -26.02
N ALA A 238 -1.76 -9.58 -25.72
CA ALA A 238 -2.37 -8.87 -24.59
C ALA A 238 -3.88 -8.63 -24.78
N ASP A 239 -4.34 -8.41 -26.01
CA ASP A 239 -5.78 -8.29 -26.31
C ASP A 239 -6.52 -9.64 -26.15
N ALA A 240 -5.83 -10.79 -26.19
CA ALA A 240 -6.45 -12.11 -25.98
C ALA A 240 -6.63 -12.45 -24.49
N GLU A 241 -5.73 -11.97 -23.61
CA GLU A 241 -5.86 -12.16 -22.15
C GLU A 241 -6.89 -11.20 -21.51
N GLU A 242 -7.10 -10.00 -22.06
CA GLU A 242 -8.10 -9.04 -21.53
C GLU A 242 -9.54 -9.50 -21.76
N GLU A 243 -9.82 -10.34 -22.77
CA GLU A 243 -11.18 -10.87 -23.00
C GLU A 243 -11.62 -11.93 -21.97
N GLU A 244 -10.71 -12.51 -21.18
CA GLU A 244 -11.05 -13.45 -20.10
C GLU A 244 -11.25 -12.76 -18.73
N GLU A 245 -10.86 -11.48 -18.55
CA GLU A 245 -10.99 -10.78 -17.25
C GLU A 245 -12.36 -10.10 -17.01
N ASP A 246 -13.26 -10.06 -18.00
CA ASP A 246 -14.58 -9.40 -17.90
C ASP A 246 -15.74 -10.36 -17.54
N ASP A 247 -15.47 -11.60 -17.12
CA ASP A 247 -16.49 -12.63 -16.85
C ASP A 247 -17.11 -12.59 -15.43
N ASP A 248 -17.01 -11.46 -14.73
CA ASP A 248 -17.76 -11.21 -13.49
C ASP A 248 -18.93 -10.25 -13.76
N VAL A 249 -20.14 -10.83 -13.99
CA VAL A 249 -21.45 -10.46 -13.40
C VAL A 249 -22.64 -10.77 -14.34
N ASN A 250 -23.57 -11.60 -13.81
CA ASN A 250 -25.00 -11.76 -14.14
C ASN A 250 -25.45 -12.77 -15.22
N HIS A 251 -25.45 -14.06 -14.87
CA HIS A 251 -26.44 -14.99 -15.43
C HIS A 251 -27.75 -14.95 -14.62
N ASN A 252 -28.66 -14.09 -15.08
CA ASN A 252 -30.05 -14.12 -14.66
C ASN A 252 -30.76 -15.22 -15.47
N VAL A 253 -31.05 -16.34 -14.81
CA VAL A 253 -31.80 -17.47 -15.37
C VAL A 253 -33.28 -17.10 -15.40
N GLY A 254 -33.78 -16.74 -16.58
CA GLY A 254 -35.20 -16.58 -16.88
C GLY A 254 -35.55 -17.41 -18.10
N LYS A 255 -36.16 -18.57 -17.87
CA LYS A 255 -36.82 -19.42 -18.88
C LYS A 255 -37.89 -18.60 -19.61
N ASP A 256 -37.90 -18.64 -20.94
CA ASP A 256 -39.12 -19.05 -21.63
C ASP A 256 -38.82 -19.55 -23.06
N GLU A 257 -39.24 -20.79 -23.32
CA GLU A 257 -39.27 -21.37 -24.65
C GLU A 257 -40.52 -20.85 -25.37
N THR A 258 -40.36 -20.34 -26.60
CA THR A 258 -41.43 -20.50 -27.60
C THR A 258 -40.85 -20.60 -29.00
N LEU A 259 -41.13 -21.75 -29.62
CA LEU A 259 -40.92 -22.05 -31.03
C LEU A 259 -41.46 -20.95 -31.95
N ARG A 260 -40.70 -20.58 -32.99
CA ARG A 260 -41.28 -20.42 -34.35
C ARG A 260 -40.26 -20.62 -35.47
N LYS A 261 -40.73 -21.38 -36.45
CA LYS A 261 -40.07 -21.85 -37.67
C LYS A 261 -39.81 -20.70 -38.67
N GLY A 262 -38.69 -20.82 -39.38
CA GLY A 262 -38.56 -20.61 -40.82
C GLY A 262 -38.48 -19.16 -41.33
N LEU A 263 -37.35 -18.79 -41.94
CA LEU A 263 -37.25 -18.50 -43.38
C LEU A 263 -35.80 -18.17 -43.75
N PHE A 264 -35.30 -18.82 -44.80
CA PHE A 264 -34.07 -18.46 -45.48
C PHE A 264 -34.21 -17.05 -46.09
N GLN A 265 -33.42 -16.09 -45.61
CA GLN A 265 -33.07 -14.89 -46.39
C GLN A 265 -31.55 -14.71 -46.39
N ARG A 266 -30.98 -15.09 -47.53
CA ARG A 266 -29.60 -14.83 -47.94
C ARG A 266 -29.44 -13.32 -48.18
N LYS A 267 -29.16 -12.55 -47.11
CA LYS A 267 -28.76 -11.14 -47.22
C LYS A 267 -27.30 -11.07 -47.65
N GLN A 268 -27.08 -10.44 -48.80
CA GLN A 268 -25.77 -10.08 -49.32
C GLN A 268 -24.99 -9.29 -48.27
N SER A 269 -23.82 -9.81 -47.90
CA SER A 269 -22.83 -9.16 -47.06
C SER A 269 -22.25 -7.94 -47.79
N LYS A 270 -22.86 -6.78 -47.55
CA LYS A 270 -22.23 -5.49 -47.81
C LYS A 270 -21.04 -5.41 -46.84
N GLN A 271 -19.82 -5.55 -47.36
CA GLN A 271 -18.59 -5.27 -46.61
C GLN A 271 -18.66 -3.82 -46.13
N LYS A 272 -19.08 -3.68 -44.87
CA LYS A 272 -19.05 -2.41 -44.15
C LYS A 272 -17.63 -2.31 -43.63
N GLU A 273 -16.82 -1.47 -44.27
CA GLU A 273 -15.50 -1.09 -43.75
C GLU A 273 -15.67 -0.72 -42.27
N THR A 274 -15.08 -1.55 -41.41
CA THR A 274 -15.04 -1.28 -39.99
C THR A 274 -14.19 -0.03 -39.78
N PRO A 275 -14.70 0.99 -39.09
CA PRO A 275 -13.92 2.19 -38.81
C PRO A 275 -12.65 1.77 -38.06
N ALA A 276 -11.49 2.22 -38.53
CA ALA A 276 -10.20 1.93 -37.92
C ALA A 276 -10.29 2.17 -36.41
N LYS A 277 -10.15 1.09 -35.62
CA LYS A 277 -10.16 1.17 -34.15
C LYS A 277 -9.05 2.14 -33.75
N LYS A 278 -9.40 3.20 -33.01
CA LYS A 278 -8.41 4.10 -32.41
C LYS A 278 -7.51 3.26 -31.49
N PRO A 279 -6.17 3.48 -31.52
CA PRO A 279 -5.25 2.74 -30.67
C PRO A 279 -5.66 2.92 -29.20
N LYS A 280 -5.84 1.81 -28.47
CA LYS A 280 -6.12 1.85 -27.03
C LYS A 280 -4.91 2.49 -26.32
N PRO A 281 -5.12 3.37 -25.33
CA PRO A 281 -4.02 3.89 -24.53
C PRO A 281 -3.33 2.75 -23.77
N ARG A 282 -2.00 2.69 -23.84
CA ARG A 282 -1.20 1.65 -23.18
C ARG A 282 -1.29 1.80 -21.66
N LYS A 283 -1.54 0.68 -20.96
CA LYS A 283 -1.61 0.64 -19.49
C LYS A 283 -0.20 0.65 -18.88
N ILE A 284 -0.06 1.29 -17.73
CA ILE A 284 1.19 1.33 -16.97
C ILE A 284 1.34 0.02 -16.19
N VAL A 285 2.45 -0.70 -16.35
CA VAL A 285 2.73 -1.89 -15.52
C VAL A 285 3.28 -1.43 -14.16
N ALA A 286 2.69 -1.96 -13.08
CA ALA A 286 3.11 -1.72 -11.71
C ALA A 286 2.70 -2.90 -10.82
N PHE A 287 3.36 -3.08 -9.68
CA PHE A 287 2.85 -3.96 -8.63
C PHE A 287 1.62 -3.32 -7.99
N GLN A 288 0.64 -4.14 -7.60
CA GLN A 288 -0.57 -3.68 -6.92
C GLN A 288 -0.24 -2.86 -5.67
N ASP A 289 0.65 -3.40 -4.84
CA ASP A 289 1.20 -2.75 -3.66
C ASP A 289 2.45 -3.49 -3.16
N TYR A 290 2.97 -3.05 -2.02
CA TYR A 290 4.17 -3.60 -1.40
C TYR A 290 4.07 -5.08 -1.01
N ARG A 291 2.87 -5.64 -0.81
CA ARG A 291 2.71 -7.05 -0.42
C ARG A 291 3.10 -7.96 -1.57
N VAL A 292 2.75 -7.56 -2.80
CA VAL A 292 3.16 -8.31 -3.99
C VAL A 292 4.67 -8.16 -4.24
N VAL A 293 5.23 -6.97 -4.00
CA VAL A 293 6.70 -6.76 -4.03
C VAL A 293 7.38 -7.65 -3.00
N LYS A 294 6.83 -7.75 -1.78
CA LYS A 294 7.35 -8.63 -0.73
C LYS A 294 7.39 -10.09 -1.17
N LEU A 295 6.33 -10.61 -1.80
CA LEU A 295 6.32 -11.99 -2.29
C LEU A 295 7.50 -12.26 -3.24
N LEU A 296 7.78 -11.32 -4.15
CA LEU A 296 8.92 -11.45 -5.06
C LEU A 296 10.26 -11.33 -4.32
N ALA A 297 10.37 -10.46 -3.32
CA ALA A 297 11.57 -10.36 -2.49
C ALA A 297 11.83 -11.65 -1.68
N ASP A 298 10.79 -12.25 -1.12
CA ASP A 298 10.87 -13.54 -0.42
C ASP A 298 11.27 -14.66 -1.39
N GLU A 299 10.76 -14.64 -2.62
CA GLU A 299 11.14 -15.57 -3.70
C GLU A 299 12.63 -15.41 -4.08
N VAL A 300 13.13 -14.17 -4.19
CA VAL A 300 14.56 -13.88 -4.43
C VAL A 300 15.42 -14.45 -3.31
N ASN A 301 15.08 -14.16 -2.04
CA ASN A 301 15.83 -14.66 -0.88
C ASN A 301 15.86 -16.19 -0.85
N THR A 302 14.73 -16.84 -1.12
CA THR A 302 14.61 -18.31 -1.15
C THR A 302 15.43 -18.90 -2.29
N THR A 303 15.33 -18.34 -3.50
CA THR A 303 15.99 -18.86 -4.69
C THR A 303 17.51 -18.74 -4.61
N LEU A 304 18.00 -17.62 -4.06
CA LEU A 304 19.43 -17.39 -3.86
C LEU A 304 19.95 -18.06 -2.58
N GLY A 305 19.08 -18.68 -1.78
CA GLY A 305 19.42 -19.35 -0.53
C GLY A 305 20.02 -18.41 0.53
N ARG A 306 19.67 -17.13 0.49
CA ARG A 306 20.24 -16.07 1.34
C ARG A 306 19.19 -15.00 1.66
N ASN A 307 19.18 -14.52 2.90
CA ASN A 307 18.33 -13.41 3.33
C ASN A 307 19.01 -12.07 2.99
N MET A 308 19.09 -11.72 1.71
CA MET A 308 19.77 -10.50 1.27
C MET A 308 18.84 -9.29 1.20
N VAL A 309 17.56 -9.48 0.86
CA VAL A 309 16.56 -8.41 0.88
C VAL A 309 15.97 -8.32 2.28
N ASP A 310 16.04 -7.13 2.90
CA ASP A 310 15.49 -6.91 4.23
C ASP A 310 13.95 -6.90 4.19
N GLU A 311 13.34 -7.91 4.80
CA GLU A 311 11.89 -8.02 4.93
C GLU A 311 11.25 -6.86 5.70
N GLN A 312 12.01 -6.20 6.58
CA GLN A 312 11.50 -5.06 7.35
C GLN A 312 11.19 -3.84 6.47
N CYS A 313 11.58 -3.88 5.20
CA CYS A 313 11.23 -2.89 4.20
C CYS A 313 9.74 -2.86 3.85
N TYR A 314 9.03 -3.96 4.10
CA TYR A 314 7.68 -4.17 3.60
C TYR A 314 6.67 -4.01 4.74
N ARG A 315 6.12 -2.81 4.89
CA ARG A 315 5.22 -2.42 6.00
C ARG A 315 3.91 -1.83 5.48
N THR A 316 2.82 -2.07 6.20
CA THR A 316 1.47 -1.57 5.84
C THR A 316 1.41 -0.06 5.62
N ASN A 317 2.10 0.69 6.49
CA ASN A 317 2.13 2.15 6.47
C ASN A 317 3.16 2.73 5.48
N GLY A 318 3.79 1.87 4.67
CA GLY A 318 4.95 2.21 3.84
C GLY A 318 6.25 2.26 4.62
N MET A 319 7.35 2.34 3.87
CA MET A 319 8.71 2.48 4.38
C MET A 319 9.26 3.85 4.02
N LEU A 320 9.98 4.45 4.96
CA LEU A 320 10.79 5.64 4.71
C LEU A 320 12.04 5.24 3.92
N ARG A 321 12.17 5.75 2.69
CA ARG A 321 13.38 5.61 1.87
C ARG A 321 13.96 6.97 1.55
N CYS A 322 15.28 7.10 1.55
CA CYS A 322 15.91 8.35 1.14
C CYS A 322 15.60 8.60 -0.36
N ALA A 323 15.06 9.77 -0.67
CA ALA A 323 14.82 10.19 -2.05
C ALA A 323 16.13 10.65 -2.67
N PHE A 324 16.45 10.19 -3.88
CA PHE A 324 17.73 10.51 -4.51
C PHE A 324 17.59 11.57 -5.61
N SER A 325 18.53 12.53 -5.67
CA SER A 325 18.85 13.30 -6.88
C SER A 325 20.32 13.74 -6.87
N SER A 326 20.94 13.87 -8.05
CA SER A 326 22.34 14.31 -8.17
C SER A 326 22.52 15.79 -7.80
N LYS A 327 21.46 16.60 -7.95
CA LYS A 327 21.43 18.00 -7.46
C LYS A 327 21.13 18.11 -5.97
N ILE A 328 20.80 17.03 -5.28
CA ILE A 328 20.68 17.00 -3.80
C ILE A 328 22.07 17.03 -3.14
N VAL A 329 23.15 17.13 -3.93
CA VAL A 329 24.52 17.35 -3.44
C VAL A 329 24.71 18.81 -2.99
N PRO A 330 24.97 19.07 -1.70
CA PRO A 330 25.36 20.40 -1.25
C PRO A 330 26.76 20.77 -1.74
N SER A 331 26.90 22.01 -2.19
CA SER A 331 28.18 22.63 -2.53
C SER A 331 29.18 22.49 -1.36
N PRO A 332 30.45 22.15 -1.63
CA PRO A 332 31.49 21.98 -0.60
C PRO A 332 31.79 23.25 0.22
N ASN A 333 31.27 24.42 -0.19
CA ASN A 333 31.59 25.71 0.43
C ASN A 333 30.58 26.19 1.51
N GLY A 334 29.54 25.41 1.81
CA GLY A 334 28.57 25.77 2.86
C GLY A 334 28.91 25.10 4.19
N GLY A 335 29.39 25.87 5.18
CA GLY A 335 29.89 25.43 6.49
C GLY A 335 28.89 24.76 7.46
N VAL A 336 27.98 23.93 6.97
CA VAL A 336 27.10 23.09 7.79
C VAL A 336 27.77 21.74 8.01
N VAL A 337 28.19 21.48 9.25
CA VAL A 337 28.72 20.20 9.72
C VAL A 337 27.68 19.10 9.46
N ARG A 338 27.92 18.24 8.46
CA ARG A 338 27.06 17.09 8.19
C ARG A 338 27.36 15.93 9.14
N PRO A 339 26.38 15.08 9.47
CA PRO A 339 26.67 13.69 9.78
C PRO A 339 27.23 13.03 8.51
N LYS A 340 28.55 12.82 8.46
CA LYS A 340 29.22 12.07 7.38
C LYS A 340 28.54 10.70 7.22
N GLY A 341 28.23 10.31 5.98
CA GLY A 341 27.92 8.91 5.62
C GLY A 341 26.46 8.46 5.56
N LYS A 342 25.47 9.36 5.36
CA LYS A 342 24.05 8.97 5.19
C LYS A 342 23.44 9.35 3.84
N GLN A 343 24.26 9.66 2.84
CA GLN A 343 23.78 10.07 1.53
C GLN A 343 23.72 8.87 0.58
N LEU A 344 22.59 8.68 -0.10
CA LEU A 344 22.49 7.74 -1.22
C LEU A 344 23.03 8.38 -2.49
N VAL A 345 23.74 7.59 -3.28
CA VAL A 345 24.24 7.95 -4.61
C VAL A 345 24.04 6.79 -5.58
N PRO A 346 23.89 7.02 -6.89
CA PRO A 346 23.78 5.94 -7.86
C PRO A 346 25.10 5.19 -7.86
N MET A 347 25.02 3.86 -7.92
CA MET A 347 26.21 3.03 -8.02
C MET A 347 26.74 3.12 -9.46
N LEU A 348 27.83 3.85 -9.66
CA LEU A 348 28.42 4.04 -11.00
C LEU A 348 29.70 3.22 -11.23
N LYS A 349 30.21 2.58 -10.18
CA LYS A 349 31.45 1.81 -10.21
C LYS A 349 31.28 0.47 -9.50
N ALA A 350 31.84 -0.57 -10.08
CA ALA A 350 31.95 -1.91 -9.53
C ALA A 350 33.33 -2.50 -9.86
N GLN A 351 33.83 -3.39 -9.00
CA GLN A 351 35.02 -4.21 -9.26
C GLN A 351 34.69 -5.36 -10.21
N ASP A 352 33.48 -5.93 -10.11
CA ASP A 352 33.01 -6.96 -11.03
C ASP A 352 32.73 -6.36 -12.43
N ALA A 353 33.38 -6.93 -13.45
CA ALA A 353 33.31 -6.41 -14.81
C ALA A 353 31.92 -6.59 -15.46
N ALA A 354 31.15 -7.62 -15.09
CA ALA A 354 29.81 -7.85 -15.60
C ALA A 354 28.80 -6.89 -14.94
N LEU A 355 28.92 -6.68 -13.63
CA LEU A 355 28.16 -5.66 -12.92
C LEU A 355 28.47 -4.26 -13.47
N GLN A 356 29.76 -3.93 -13.68
CA GLN A 356 30.15 -2.63 -14.25
C GLN A 356 29.50 -2.36 -15.60
N ARG A 357 29.35 -3.37 -16.49
CA ARG A 357 28.62 -3.19 -17.76
C ARG A 357 27.17 -2.80 -17.53
N ARG A 358 26.45 -3.49 -16.64
CA ARG A 358 25.07 -3.14 -16.27
C ARG A 358 24.97 -1.73 -15.69
N LEU A 359 25.94 -1.34 -14.85
CA LEU A 359 25.99 0.02 -14.29
C LEU A 359 26.25 1.08 -15.36
N ASN A 360 27.03 0.77 -16.40
CA ASN A 360 27.23 1.67 -17.54
C ASN A 360 25.93 1.86 -18.34
N ASP A 361 25.18 0.79 -18.58
CA ASP A 361 23.88 0.86 -19.26
C ASP A 361 22.87 1.68 -18.43
N MET A 362 22.86 1.46 -17.11
CA MET A 362 22.07 2.26 -16.17
C MET A 362 22.49 3.74 -16.20
N ALA A 363 23.78 4.04 -16.22
CA ALA A 363 24.28 5.41 -16.25
C ALA A 363 23.89 6.11 -17.57
N ALA A 364 24.07 5.45 -18.71
CA ALA A 364 23.65 5.97 -20.00
C ALA A 364 22.14 6.25 -20.04
N TYR A 365 21.34 5.40 -19.39
CA TYR A 365 19.92 5.62 -19.25
C TYR A 365 19.57 6.80 -18.33
N LEU A 366 20.23 6.92 -17.18
CA LEU A 366 20.08 8.06 -16.26
C LEU A 366 20.39 9.38 -16.97
N ASP A 367 21.38 9.41 -17.85
CA ASP A 367 21.73 10.60 -18.65
C ASP A 367 20.62 11.04 -19.62
N THR A 368 19.66 10.16 -19.94
CA THR A 368 18.48 10.51 -20.74
C THR A 368 17.35 11.15 -19.92
N LEU A 369 17.43 11.06 -18.59
CA LEU A 369 16.40 11.54 -17.68
C LEU A 369 16.79 12.89 -17.08
N SER A 370 15.80 13.74 -16.85
CA SER A 370 15.96 14.92 -16.02
C SER A 370 16.12 14.52 -14.55
N GLU A 371 16.72 15.42 -13.76
CA GLU A 371 16.84 15.23 -12.31
C GLU A 371 15.51 15.03 -11.59
N ALA A 372 14.45 15.66 -12.08
CA ALA A 372 13.11 15.50 -11.53
C ALA A 372 12.57 14.09 -11.80
N GLU A 373 12.81 13.55 -13.00
CA GLU A 373 12.41 12.18 -13.35
C GLU A 373 13.22 11.13 -12.57
N ILE A 374 14.51 11.39 -12.32
CA ILE A 374 15.32 10.55 -11.44
C ILE A 374 14.76 10.57 -10.01
N LEU A 375 14.44 11.76 -9.48
CA LEU A 375 13.88 11.91 -8.14
C LEU A 375 12.50 11.26 -8.02
N GLU A 376 11.61 11.47 -8.99
CA GLU A 376 10.28 10.83 -9.04
C GLU A 376 10.41 9.30 -9.00
N ARG A 377 11.34 8.71 -9.76
CA ARG A 377 11.59 7.26 -9.73
C ARG A 377 11.93 6.73 -8.35
N THR A 378 12.58 7.54 -7.53
CA THR A 378 12.99 7.14 -6.18
C THR A 378 11.83 7.20 -5.19
N PHE A 379 10.68 7.80 -5.55
CA PHE A 379 9.47 7.74 -4.75
C PHE A 379 8.98 6.30 -4.58
N GLY A 380 9.25 5.42 -5.53
CA GLY A 380 8.88 4.00 -5.48
C GLY A 380 7.38 3.74 -5.56
N THR A 381 6.56 4.79 -5.65
CA THR A 381 5.11 4.74 -5.91
C THR A 381 4.85 5.11 -7.37
N ARG A 382 3.81 4.54 -7.97
CA ARG A 382 3.43 4.75 -9.37
C ARG A 382 2.16 5.55 -9.45
N PHE A 383 2.18 6.58 -10.29
CA PHE A 383 1.09 7.53 -10.46
C PHE A 383 0.55 7.45 -11.89
N VAL A 384 -0.76 7.62 -12.05
CA VAL A 384 -1.40 7.72 -13.36
C VAL A 384 -1.36 9.17 -13.81
N PRO A 385 -0.91 9.47 -15.03
CA PRO A 385 -1.05 10.80 -15.59
C PRO A 385 -2.52 11.21 -15.66
N VAL A 386 -2.86 12.41 -15.18
CA VAL A 386 -4.22 12.94 -15.23
C VAL A 386 -4.58 13.26 -16.68
N THR A 387 -5.50 12.50 -17.29
CA THR A 387 -6.00 12.83 -18.63
C THR A 387 -7.08 13.91 -18.53
N GLU A 388 -7.04 14.92 -19.41
CA GLU A 388 -7.93 16.12 -19.38
C GLU A 388 -9.43 15.81 -19.48
N SER A 389 -9.80 14.57 -19.79
CA SER A 389 -11.19 14.16 -19.84
C SER A 389 -11.62 13.65 -18.46
N HIS A 390 -12.15 14.52 -17.60
CA HIS A 390 -13.41 14.23 -16.90
C HIS A 390 -14.01 15.47 -16.24
N ARG A 391 -15.26 15.76 -16.62
CA ARG A 391 -16.22 16.51 -15.82
C ARG A 391 -16.30 15.89 -14.41
N THR A 392 -16.44 16.78 -13.44
CA THR A 392 -16.66 16.62 -12.01
C THR A 392 -17.32 15.30 -11.55
N ASP A 393 -16.74 14.72 -10.50
CA ASP A 393 -17.39 13.93 -9.43
C ASP A 393 -17.56 12.41 -9.54
N THR A 394 -16.85 11.72 -10.44
CA THR A 394 -16.63 10.29 -10.23
C THR A 394 -15.15 10.01 -10.16
N VAL A 395 -14.66 9.62 -8.97
CA VAL A 395 -13.38 8.92 -8.75
C VAL A 395 -13.41 7.66 -9.60
N LYS A 396 -13.18 7.81 -10.90
CA LYS A 396 -12.98 6.67 -11.79
C LYS A 396 -11.69 6.03 -11.32
N ASP A 397 -11.83 4.77 -10.95
CA ASP A 397 -10.82 3.89 -10.40
C ASP A 397 -9.50 4.02 -11.19
N SER A 398 -8.55 4.79 -10.65
CA SER A 398 -7.25 5.05 -11.27
C SER A 398 -6.48 3.74 -11.54
N SER A 399 -6.85 2.68 -10.83
CA SER A 399 -6.42 1.31 -11.07
C SER A 399 -6.61 0.83 -12.52
N ARG A 400 -7.62 1.34 -13.25
CA ARG A 400 -7.91 0.95 -14.65
C ARG A 400 -6.82 1.38 -15.63
N SER A 401 -6.01 2.36 -15.27
CA SER A 401 -4.89 2.82 -16.09
C SER A 401 -3.63 1.97 -15.89
N PHE A 402 -3.66 1.04 -14.94
CA PHE A 402 -2.56 0.12 -14.68
C PHE A 402 -2.86 -1.30 -15.17
N LYS A 403 -1.80 -1.99 -15.62
CA LYS A 403 -1.75 -3.46 -15.62
C LYS A 403 -1.08 -3.87 -14.31
N LEU A 404 -1.89 -4.26 -13.32
CA LEU A 404 -1.41 -4.55 -11.97
C LEU A 404 -0.86 -5.96 -11.85
N ILE A 405 0.40 -6.07 -11.45
CA ILE A 405 0.99 -7.32 -11.01
C ILE A 405 0.46 -7.62 -9.60
N ARG A 406 -0.40 -8.64 -9.54
CA ARG A 406 -0.98 -9.23 -8.34
C ARG A 406 -0.21 -10.47 -7.87
N ALA A 407 -0.49 -10.92 -6.63
CA ALA A 407 0.15 -12.07 -6.01
C ALA A 407 0.10 -13.36 -6.86
N ARG A 408 -1.01 -13.62 -7.57
CA ARG A 408 -1.15 -14.79 -8.47
C ARG A 408 -0.09 -14.85 -9.59
N HIS A 409 0.38 -13.71 -10.07
CA HIS A 409 1.41 -13.67 -11.13
C HIS A 409 2.79 -14.01 -10.57
N VAL A 410 3.03 -13.70 -9.29
CA VAL A 410 4.28 -14.06 -8.60
C VAL A 410 4.22 -15.54 -8.20
N LEU A 411 3.23 -15.99 -7.46
CA LEU A 411 3.16 -17.38 -6.98
C LEU A 411 2.96 -18.42 -8.11
N GLY A 412 2.44 -17.99 -9.27
CA GLY A 412 2.17 -18.85 -10.41
C GLY A 412 0.98 -19.80 -10.18
N PRO A 413 0.55 -20.55 -11.21
CA PRO A 413 -0.71 -21.30 -11.18
C PRO A 413 -0.77 -22.44 -10.16
N LYS A 414 0.36 -23.11 -9.91
CA LYS A 414 0.43 -24.30 -9.04
C LYS A 414 0.33 -23.95 -7.56
N GLU A 415 0.92 -22.82 -7.15
CA GLU A 415 0.85 -22.36 -5.75
C GLU A 415 -0.39 -21.48 -5.51
N ALA A 416 -0.87 -20.76 -6.54
CA ALA A 416 -2.14 -20.03 -6.48
C ALA A 416 -3.34 -20.94 -6.19
N GLY A 417 -3.30 -22.22 -6.59
CA GLY A 417 -4.35 -23.19 -6.25
C GLY A 417 -4.39 -23.56 -4.75
N ALA A 418 -3.29 -23.38 -4.01
CA ALA A 418 -3.21 -23.67 -2.58
C ALA A 418 -3.47 -22.44 -1.69
N VAL A 419 -3.33 -21.24 -2.26
CA VAL A 419 -3.49 -19.96 -1.57
C VAL A 419 -4.75 -19.29 -2.10
N GLU A 420 -5.81 -19.23 -1.29
CA GLU A 420 -7.01 -18.47 -1.67
C GLU A 420 -6.68 -16.97 -1.69
N PHE A 421 -7.26 -16.23 -2.64
CA PHE A 421 -7.11 -14.77 -2.73
C PHE A 421 -8.45 -14.08 -2.47
N ASP A 422 -8.42 -12.90 -1.84
CA ASP A 422 -9.62 -12.10 -1.63
C ASP A 422 -10.05 -11.40 -2.94
N ALA A 423 -11.18 -10.68 -2.90
CA ALA A 423 -11.69 -9.92 -4.05
C ALA A 423 -10.72 -8.85 -4.58
N TYR A 424 -9.67 -8.53 -3.82
CA TYR A 424 -8.64 -7.57 -4.20
C TYR A 424 -7.37 -8.28 -4.69
N GLY A 425 -7.30 -9.62 -4.70
CA GLY A 425 -6.15 -10.39 -5.12
C GLY A 425 -5.07 -10.57 -4.05
N ASN A 426 -5.37 -10.29 -2.77
CA ASN A 426 -4.46 -10.52 -1.65
C ASN A 426 -4.54 -11.96 -1.18
N ALA A 427 -3.40 -12.55 -0.81
CA ALA A 427 -3.38 -13.88 -0.22
C ALA A 427 -4.17 -13.90 1.10
N VAL A 428 -5.21 -14.72 1.17
CA VAL A 428 -6.04 -14.92 2.35
C VAL A 428 -5.29 -15.84 3.29
N SER A 429 -5.17 -15.42 4.56
CA SER A 429 -4.59 -16.26 5.61
C SER A 429 -5.28 -17.64 5.62
N VAL A 430 -4.52 -18.72 5.83
CA VAL A 430 -5.03 -20.09 5.92
C VAL A 430 -6.19 -20.25 6.93
N TYR A 431 -6.26 -19.36 7.93
CA TYR A 431 -7.33 -19.33 8.94
C TYR A 431 -8.60 -18.58 8.53
N LEU A 432 -8.55 -17.89 7.39
CA LEU A 432 -9.57 -16.99 6.85
C LEU A 432 -10.11 -17.45 5.49
N THR A 433 -9.63 -18.59 4.99
CA THR A 433 -10.09 -19.21 3.74
C THR A 433 -11.56 -19.62 3.81
N GLU A 434 -12.25 -19.67 2.66
CA GLU A 434 -13.56 -20.29 2.50
C GLU A 434 -13.50 -21.76 2.96
N GLY A 435 -12.41 -22.48 2.68
CA GLY A 435 -12.17 -23.80 3.25
C GLY A 435 -12.16 -23.82 4.80
N ALA A 436 -11.55 -22.82 5.45
CA ALA A 436 -11.60 -22.66 6.90
C ALA A 436 -12.99 -22.27 7.41
N LYS A 437 -13.69 -21.37 6.73
CA LYS A 437 -15.08 -20.99 7.01
C LYS A 437 -15.99 -22.20 7.01
N TRP A 438 -15.93 -23.05 5.98
CA TRP A 438 -16.74 -24.26 5.88
C TRP A 438 -16.42 -25.29 6.98
N ARG A 439 -15.14 -25.49 7.32
CA ARG A 439 -14.76 -26.37 8.44
C ARG A 439 -15.29 -25.87 9.77
N ARG A 440 -15.19 -24.57 10.03
CA ARG A 440 -15.71 -23.94 11.25
C ARG A 440 -17.24 -23.95 11.30
N PHE A 441 -17.90 -23.74 10.16
CA PHE A 441 -19.35 -23.86 10.03
C PHE A 441 -19.83 -25.28 10.38
N LYS A 442 -19.23 -26.32 9.78
CA LYS A 442 -19.55 -27.72 10.12
C LYS A 442 -19.40 -28.00 11.62
N THR A 443 -18.30 -27.52 12.21
CA THR A 443 -18.05 -27.65 13.66
C THR A 443 -19.15 -26.98 14.50
N VAL A 444 -19.58 -25.78 14.12
CA VAL A 444 -20.67 -25.05 14.76
C VAL A 444 -21.98 -25.80 14.67
N ILE A 445 -22.33 -26.29 13.48
CA ILE A 445 -23.59 -27.01 13.23
C ILE A 445 -23.64 -28.32 14.01
N ASP A 446 -22.54 -29.08 14.06
CA ASP A 446 -22.46 -30.30 14.85
C ASP A 446 -22.68 -30.03 16.34
N LYS A 447 -22.10 -28.95 16.88
CA LYS A 447 -22.36 -28.52 18.26
C LYS A 447 -23.82 -28.12 18.46
N LEU A 448 -24.37 -27.32 17.54
CA LEU A 448 -25.76 -26.83 17.59
C LEU A 448 -26.76 -27.99 17.64
N ARG A 449 -26.54 -29.01 16.81
CA ARG A 449 -27.38 -30.21 16.74
C ARG A 449 -27.32 -31.03 18.03
N ARG A 450 -26.17 -31.10 18.70
CA ARG A 450 -26.01 -31.80 19.99
C ARG A 450 -26.56 -31.06 21.21
N MET A 451 -26.94 -29.79 21.08
CA MET A 451 -27.46 -29.04 22.24
C MET A 451 -28.81 -29.56 22.74
N PRO A 452 -29.07 -29.51 24.06
CA PRO A 452 -30.35 -29.92 24.61
C PRO A 452 -31.48 -28.95 24.21
N PRO A 453 -32.75 -29.41 24.19
CA PRO A 453 -33.88 -28.56 23.78
C PRO A 453 -34.03 -27.27 24.56
N ARG A 454 -33.75 -27.30 25.88
CA ARG A 454 -33.77 -26.14 26.78
C ARG A 454 -32.94 -24.95 26.29
N SER A 455 -31.87 -25.19 25.52
CA SER A 455 -31.01 -24.13 25.00
C SER A 455 -31.72 -23.22 23.98
N ALA A 456 -32.81 -23.67 23.37
CA ALA A 456 -33.61 -22.89 22.44
C ALA A 456 -34.78 -22.15 23.12
N GLU A 457 -35.02 -22.36 24.42
CA GLU A 457 -36.13 -21.74 25.15
C GLU A 457 -35.87 -20.26 25.46
N SER A 458 -34.63 -19.90 25.76
CA SER A 458 -34.24 -18.50 26.00
C SER A 458 -34.28 -17.72 24.69
N TYR A 459 -35.09 -16.66 24.65
CA TYR A 459 -35.20 -15.79 23.49
C TYR A 459 -33.85 -15.15 23.14
N ASP A 460 -33.09 -14.74 24.16
CA ASP A 460 -31.77 -14.15 23.97
C ASP A 460 -30.79 -15.13 23.34
N VAL A 461 -30.75 -16.39 23.81
CA VAL A 461 -29.90 -17.42 23.22
C VAL A 461 -30.34 -17.73 21.79
N TRP A 462 -31.64 -17.84 21.57
CA TRP A 462 -32.22 -18.08 20.24
C TRP A 462 -31.84 -17.00 19.22
N VAL A 463 -31.98 -15.73 19.57
CA VAL A 463 -31.58 -14.59 18.72
C VAL A 463 -30.07 -14.57 18.51
N ARG A 464 -29.27 -14.79 19.57
CA ARG A 464 -27.80 -14.77 19.49
C ARG A 464 -27.26 -15.88 18.58
N VAL A 465 -27.86 -17.08 18.63
CA VAL A 465 -27.55 -18.17 17.71
C VAL A 465 -27.90 -17.78 16.28
N GLY A 466 -29.09 -17.22 16.05
CA GLY A 466 -29.53 -16.77 14.74
C GLY A 466 -28.59 -15.73 14.12
N LEU A 467 -28.25 -14.68 14.88
CA LEU A 467 -27.34 -13.63 14.44
C LEU A 467 -25.95 -14.18 14.11
N ALA A 468 -25.45 -15.10 14.93
CA ALA A 468 -24.13 -15.68 14.70
C ALA A 468 -24.08 -16.58 13.46
N LEU A 469 -25.14 -17.33 13.19
CA LEU A 469 -25.29 -18.11 11.96
C LEU A 469 -25.44 -17.20 10.75
N HIS A 470 -26.22 -16.12 10.84
CA HIS A 470 -26.38 -15.13 9.77
C HIS A 470 -25.04 -14.48 9.37
N ASN A 471 -24.12 -14.33 10.33
CA ASN A 471 -22.77 -13.86 10.07
C ASN A 471 -21.92 -14.85 9.26
N PHE A 472 -22.24 -16.15 9.23
CA PHE A 472 -21.58 -17.12 8.35
C PHE A 472 -22.02 -16.99 6.89
N SER A 473 -23.34 -16.98 6.65
CA SER A 473 -23.95 -16.70 5.35
C SER A 473 -25.42 -16.32 5.56
N ASN A 474 -25.96 -15.50 4.65
CA ASN A 474 -27.37 -15.14 4.58
C ASN A 474 -28.20 -16.12 3.71
N GLU A 475 -27.55 -17.14 3.14
CA GLU A 475 -28.19 -18.16 2.31
C GLU A 475 -29.18 -19.03 3.07
N ASP A 476 -30.14 -19.58 2.32
CA ASP A 476 -31.23 -20.40 2.87
C ASP A 476 -30.71 -21.66 3.58
N HIS A 477 -29.59 -22.24 3.14
CA HIS A 477 -29.05 -23.45 3.77
C HIS A 477 -28.58 -23.20 5.22
N VAL A 478 -28.11 -22.00 5.55
CA VAL A 478 -27.75 -21.61 6.93
C VAL A 478 -29.00 -21.27 7.73
N PHE A 479 -29.98 -20.60 7.11
CA PHE A 479 -31.28 -20.37 7.70
C PHE A 479 -31.97 -21.68 8.14
N GLU A 480 -31.89 -22.73 7.33
CA GLU A 480 -32.45 -24.04 7.70
C GLU A 480 -31.81 -24.64 8.96
N GLU A 481 -30.52 -24.41 9.21
CA GLU A 481 -29.88 -24.86 10.45
C GLU A 481 -30.40 -24.09 11.67
N TRP A 482 -30.66 -22.79 11.51
CA TRP A 482 -31.30 -22.01 12.58
C TRP A 482 -32.74 -22.46 12.82
N VAL A 483 -33.49 -22.78 11.76
CA VAL A 483 -34.83 -23.38 11.86
C VAL A 483 -34.78 -24.71 12.62
N ARG A 484 -33.84 -25.60 12.29
CA ARG A 484 -33.66 -26.88 13.01
C ARG A 484 -33.32 -26.68 14.48
N PHE A 485 -32.52 -25.68 14.82
CA PHE A 485 -32.28 -25.32 16.21
C PHE A 485 -33.55 -24.81 16.89
N SER A 486 -34.31 -23.97 16.21
CA SER A 486 -35.56 -23.37 16.71
C SER A 486 -36.66 -24.41 16.95
N LEU A 487 -36.72 -25.46 16.11
CA LEU A 487 -37.65 -26.58 16.27
C LEU A 487 -37.49 -27.35 17.59
N LYS A 488 -36.35 -27.17 18.29
CA LYS A 488 -36.15 -27.74 19.62
C LYS A 488 -37.05 -27.11 20.69
N CYS A 489 -37.67 -25.96 20.42
CA CYS A 489 -38.69 -25.35 21.28
C CYS A 489 -40.02 -25.18 20.50
N PRO A 490 -40.80 -26.28 20.29
CA PRO A 490 -42.00 -26.24 19.45
C PRO A 490 -43.05 -25.22 19.92
N GLN A 491 -43.11 -24.94 21.22
CA GLN A 491 -44.06 -24.00 21.82
C GLN A 491 -43.82 -22.53 21.42
N LYS A 492 -42.58 -22.18 21.04
CA LYS A 492 -42.20 -20.82 20.59
C LYS A 492 -41.92 -20.74 19.09
N TYR A 493 -41.79 -21.89 18.43
CA TYR A 493 -41.37 -21.96 17.04
C TYR A 493 -42.50 -21.58 16.07
N SER A 494 -42.21 -20.63 15.19
CA SER A 494 -42.93 -20.40 13.94
C SER A 494 -41.89 -20.14 12.85
N ARG A 495 -41.97 -20.87 11.74
CA ARG A 495 -41.05 -20.70 10.60
C ARG A 495 -41.09 -19.28 10.05
N GLU A 496 -42.29 -18.72 9.96
CA GLU A 496 -42.54 -17.34 9.53
C GLU A 496 -41.90 -16.34 10.49
N SER A 497 -41.98 -16.59 11.80
CA SER A 497 -41.33 -15.75 12.81
C SER A 497 -39.80 -15.82 12.72
N CYS A 498 -39.25 -17.01 12.48
CA CYS A 498 -37.82 -17.18 12.21
C CYS A 498 -37.42 -16.40 10.94
N ARG A 499 -38.19 -16.49 9.85
CA ARG A 499 -37.86 -15.78 8.60
C ARG A 499 -37.92 -14.27 8.76
N LYS A 500 -38.97 -13.75 9.40
CA LYS A 500 -39.11 -12.31 9.72
C LYS A 500 -37.91 -11.83 10.53
N LYS A 501 -37.47 -12.60 11.52
CA LYS A 501 -36.32 -12.25 12.35
C LYS A 501 -34.98 -12.37 11.60
N TRP A 502 -34.83 -13.38 10.74
CA TRP A 502 -33.66 -13.56 9.87
C TRP A 502 -33.42 -12.34 8.99
N GLN A 503 -34.49 -11.81 8.39
CA GLN A 503 -34.45 -10.61 7.55
C GLN A 503 -34.11 -9.32 8.33
N GLN A 504 -34.32 -9.31 9.65
CA GLN A 504 -33.93 -8.18 10.51
C GLN A 504 -32.46 -8.21 10.92
N PHE A 505 -31.74 -9.31 10.68
CA PHE A 505 -30.32 -9.37 10.99
C PHE A 505 -29.55 -8.55 9.96
N GLU A 506 -28.98 -7.44 10.41
CA GLU A 506 -28.07 -6.66 9.58
C GLU A 506 -26.71 -7.37 9.53
N ARG A 507 -26.25 -7.64 8.32
CA ARG A 507 -24.90 -8.14 8.09
C ARG A 507 -23.99 -6.94 7.84
N ASN A 508 -22.90 -6.86 8.59
CA ASN A 508 -21.85 -5.93 8.26
C ASN A 508 -21.23 -6.34 6.89
N PRO A 509 -20.82 -5.43 6.01
CA PRO A 509 -20.20 -5.80 4.72
C PRO A 509 -18.79 -6.41 4.86
N ASP A 510 -18.20 -6.42 6.06
CA ASP A 510 -16.86 -6.98 6.32
C ASP A 510 -16.73 -8.48 5.90
N ALA A 511 -15.66 -8.80 5.16
CA ALA A 511 -15.32 -10.16 4.73
C ALA A 511 -15.07 -11.12 5.92
N LEU A 512 -14.78 -10.58 7.11
CA LEU A 512 -14.45 -11.36 8.32
C LEU A 512 -15.65 -11.64 9.24
N ASN A 513 -16.88 -11.34 8.82
CA ASN A 513 -18.05 -11.49 9.70
C ASN A 513 -18.30 -12.92 10.18
N TRP A 514 -18.04 -13.92 9.35
CA TRP A 514 -18.22 -15.33 9.75
C TRP A 514 -17.31 -15.72 10.92
N ARG A 515 -16.12 -15.10 11.03
CA ARG A 515 -15.22 -15.28 12.18
C ARG A 515 -15.82 -14.70 13.46
N ARG A 516 -16.47 -13.53 13.37
CA ARG A 516 -17.19 -12.94 14.51
C ARG A 516 -18.32 -13.86 14.95
N GLY A 517 -19.11 -14.39 14.00
CA GLY A 517 -20.14 -15.40 14.28
C GLY A 517 -19.59 -16.64 14.98
N PHE A 518 -18.52 -17.24 14.45
CA PHE A 518 -17.86 -18.40 15.06
C PHE A 518 -17.35 -18.13 16.48
N ASN A 519 -16.66 -17.00 16.68
CA ASN A 519 -16.11 -16.63 17.97
C ASN A 519 -17.22 -16.36 18.97
N TYR A 520 -18.26 -15.62 18.56
CA TYR A 520 -19.39 -15.30 19.43
C TYR A 520 -20.11 -16.55 19.93
N LEU A 521 -20.34 -17.53 19.05
CA LEU A 521 -20.91 -18.80 19.47
C LEU A 521 -19.98 -19.54 20.45
N ASN A 522 -18.66 -19.62 20.17
CA ASN A 522 -17.73 -20.36 21.04
C ASN A 522 -17.40 -19.69 22.37
N SER A 523 -17.18 -18.39 22.38
CA SER A 523 -16.72 -17.69 23.56
C SER A 523 -17.87 -17.22 24.45
N THR A 524 -19.05 -16.98 23.86
CA THR A 524 -20.17 -16.33 24.55
C THR A 524 -21.32 -17.30 24.73
N VAL A 525 -21.95 -17.76 23.63
CA VAL A 525 -23.17 -18.57 23.71
C VAL A 525 -22.91 -19.94 24.33
N TRP A 526 -21.90 -20.67 23.86
CA TRP A 526 -21.60 -22.00 24.40
C TRP A 526 -21.08 -21.94 25.84
N ARG A 527 -20.31 -20.90 26.21
CA ARG A 527 -19.84 -20.74 27.59
C ARG A 527 -20.93 -20.33 28.57
N SER A 528 -21.97 -19.62 28.13
CA SER A 528 -23.10 -19.31 29.02
C SER A 528 -23.94 -20.56 29.27
N LEU A 529 -24.18 -21.36 28.23
CA LEU A 529 -24.96 -22.61 28.33
C LEU A 529 -24.27 -23.75 29.09
N GLN A 530 -22.95 -23.68 29.29
CA GLN A 530 -22.19 -24.64 30.11
C GLN A 530 -22.14 -24.26 31.59
N ARG A 531 -22.48 -23.01 31.94
CA ARG A 531 -22.49 -22.52 33.32
C ARG A 531 -23.85 -22.64 34.00
N GLU A 532 -24.88 -22.98 33.24
CA GLU A 532 -26.25 -23.31 33.66
C GLU A 532 -26.47 -24.84 33.62
#